data_AF-A0A953WFZ5-F1
#
_entry.id   AF-A0A953WFZ5-F1
#
_cell.length_a   1.000
_cell.length_b   1.000
_cell.length_c   1.000
_cell.angle_alpha   90.00
_cell.angle_beta   90.00
_cell.angle_gamma   90.00
#
_symmetry.space_group_name_H-M   'P 1'
#
loop_
_entity.id
_entity.type
_entity.pdbx_description
1 polymer ?
#
loop_
_entity_poly.entity_id
_entity_poly.type
_entity_poly.pdbx_seq_one_letter_code
_entity_poly.pdbx_strand_id
1 'polypeptide(L)'
;MSFAEHFDTYACEGDTISCEAEGLTITARIVADDCPNAPEFRGSENAPVERFPEGRQDGFWPSLYKDTPGFIGPGNGFRQRFAEAQAKAEAVMEAWRKGEWFYCGIVLSVERDSIELDRHAASLWGVECNYPGTDNSYLTTVANELLPEALEAGRAAASRLAATVTGWAAT
;
A
#
# COMPACT_ATOMS: atom_id res chain seq x y z
N MET A 1 17.29 -6.94 -11.37
CA MET A 1 17.77 -6.00 -10.33
C MET A 1 16.73 -5.97 -9.24
N SER A 2 17.13 -5.81 -7.99
CA SER A 2 16.22 -5.72 -6.85
C SER A 2 16.83 -4.84 -5.76
N PHE A 3 15.99 -4.29 -4.90
CA PHE A 3 16.43 -3.70 -3.65
C PHE A 3 17.10 -4.77 -2.79
N ALA A 4 18.28 -4.47 -2.25
CA ALA A 4 19.00 -5.34 -1.32
C ALA A 4 18.56 -5.10 0.13
N GLU A 5 18.10 -3.88 0.40
CA GLU A 5 17.50 -3.48 1.66
C GLU A 5 16.00 -3.80 1.64
N HIS A 6 15.46 -4.05 2.82
CA HIS A 6 14.05 -4.31 3.04
C HIS A 6 13.47 -3.24 3.95
N PHE A 7 12.18 -2.95 3.81
CA PHE A 7 11.48 -2.19 4.83
C PHE A 7 11.45 -2.97 6.14
N ASP A 8 11.47 -2.26 7.25
CA ASP A 8 11.44 -2.86 8.57
C ASP A 8 10.11 -3.59 8.82
N THR A 9 10.15 -4.56 9.74
CA THR A 9 8.96 -5.29 10.20
C THR A 9 7.89 -4.39 10.82
N TYR A 10 8.27 -3.17 11.21
CA TYR A 10 7.37 -2.10 11.57
C TYR A 10 7.86 -0.83 10.89
N ALA A 11 7.08 -0.30 9.96
CA ALA A 11 7.47 0.80 9.11
C ALA A 11 6.60 2.05 9.35
N CYS A 12 7.16 3.21 9.07
CA CYS A 12 6.53 4.51 9.22
C CYS A 12 6.39 5.20 7.86
N GLU A 13 5.50 6.19 7.80
CA GLU A 13 5.49 7.13 6.69
C GLU A 13 6.88 7.79 6.55
N GLY A 14 7.37 7.87 5.32
CA GLY A 14 8.65 8.48 5.00
C GLY A 14 9.84 7.52 5.05
N ASP A 15 9.67 6.28 5.54
CA ASP A 15 10.73 5.28 5.47
C ASP A 15 11.12 5.00 4.01
N THR A 16 12.41 4.77 3.78
CA THR A 16 12.97 4.60 2.44
C THR A 16 13.94 3.44 2.35
N ILE A 17 13.96 2.81 1.18
CA ILE A 17 15.03 1.90 0.74
C ILE A 17 15.55 2.35 -0.62
N SER A 18 16.82 2.07 -0.92
CA SER A 18 17.45 2.52 -2.15
C SER A 18 18.18 1.41 -2.90
N CYS A 19 18.30 1.58 -4.22
CA CYS A 19 19.17 0.76 -5.03
C CYS A 19 19.75 1.56 -6.20
N GLU A 20 20.91 1.13 -6.69
CA GLU A 20 21.52 1.71 -7.89
C GLU A 20 21.36 0.76 -9.08
N ALA A 21 20.99 1.31 -10.22
CA ALA A 21 20.91 0.58 -11.48
C ALA A 21 21.13 1.52 -12.66
N GLU A 22 21.98 1.12 -13.62
CA GLU A 22 22.25 1.90 -14.84
C GLU A 22 22.78 3.33 -14.59
N GLY A 23 23.43 3.56 -13.44
CA GLY A 23 23.88 4.90 -13.03
C GLY A 23 22.74 5.82 -12.56
N LEU A 24 21.58 5.24 -12.27
CA LEU A 24 20.46 5.88 -11.59
C LEU A 24 20.39 5.38 -10.15
N THR A 25 20.07 6.28 -9.23
CA THR A 25 19.71 5.95 -7.85
C THR A 25 18.19 5.96 -7.77
N ILE A 26 17.61 4.81 -7.41
CA ILE A 26 16.18 4.64 -7.24
C ILE A 26 15.88 4.54 -5.76
N THR A 27 15.00 5.41 -5.27
CA THR A 27 14.57 5.42 -3.87
C THR A 27 13.08 5.13 -3.81
N ALA A 28 12.72 4.02 -3.16
CA ALA A 28 11.34 3.72 -2.80
C ALA A 28 11.04 4.33 -1.43
N ARG A 29 9.92 5.07 -1.31
CA ARG A 29 9.44 5.60 -0.03
C ARG A 29 8.02 5.12 0.28
N ILE A 30 7.73 4.99 1.57
CA ILE A 30 6.37 4.84 2.06
C ILE A 30 5.73 6.23 2.14
N VAL A 31 4.57 6.39 1.52
CA VAL A 31 3.74 7.60 1.63
C VAL A 31 2.40 7.21 2.23
N ALA A 32 1.99 7.83 3.32
CA ALA A 32 0.68 7.53 3.91
C ALA A 32 -0.43 7.91 2.91
N ASP A 33 -1.42 7.04 2.77
CA ASP A 33 -2.62 7.37 2.01
C ASP A 33 -3.43 8.41 2.80
N ASP A 34 -3.70 9.56 2.19
CA ASP A 34 -4.48 10.65 2.78
C ASP A 34 -5.99 10.45 2.63
N CYS A 35 -6.41 9.37 1.97
CA CYS A 35 -7.80 9.06 1.74
C CYS A 35 -8.49 8.62 3.04
N PRO A 36 -9.52 9.35 3.52
CA PRO A 36 -10.13 9.15 4.83
C PRO A 36 -11.05 7.92 4.92
N ASN A 37 -11.04 7.05 3.91
CA ASN A 37 -11.90 5.88 3.88
C ASN A 37 -11.35 4.84 4.86
N ALA A 38 -11.98 4.75 6.02
CA ALA A 38 -11.72 3.66 6.95
C ALA A 38 -11.91 2.31 6.22
N PRO A 39 -11.09 1.29 6.55
CA PRO A 39 -11.43 -0.09 6.22
C PRO A 39 -12.85 -0.33 6.75
N GLU A 40 -13.74 -0.76 5.87
CA GLU A 40 -15.19 -0.54 5.90
C GLU A 40 -15.85 -0.36 7.29
N PHE A 41 -16.63 0.70 7.47
CA PHE A 41 -17.26 1.04 8.75
C PHE A 41 -18.46 0.14 9.07
N ARG A 42 -18.45 -0.57 10.20
CA ARG A 42 -19.65 -1.22 10.76
C ARG A 42 -20.50 -0.19 11.51
N GLY A 43 -21.74 0.00 11.08
CA GLY A 43 -22.77 0.54 11.96
C GLY A 43 -22.91 -0.36 13.20
N SER A 44 -22.95 0.28 14.38
CA SER A 44 -23.19 -0.27 15.73
C SER A 44 -24.07 -1.54 15.76
N GLU A 45 -23.77 -2.44 16.70
CA GLU A 45 -24.40 -3.76 16.92
C GLU A 45 -25.94 -3.77 17.09
N ASN A 46 -26.60 -2.61 17.14
CA ASN A 46 -28.06 -2.45 17.16
C ASN A 46 -28.63 -1.65 15.98
N ALA A 47 -27.84 -1.32 14.96
CA ALA A 47 -28.33 -0.63 13.78
C ALA A 47 -29.03 -1.61 12.82
N PRO A 48 -30.29 -1.35 12.42
CA PRO A 48 -30.94 -2.16 11.40
C PRO A 48 -30.10 -2.14 10.13
N VAL A 49 -30.01 -3.31 9.47
CA VAL A 49 -29.23 -3.58 8.25
C VAL A 49 -29.46 -2.54 7.14
N GLU A 50 -30.55 -1.79 7.20
CA GLU A 50 -30.97 -0.80 6.21
C GLU A 50 -30.21 0.53 6.25
N ARG A 51 -29.39 0.83 7.27
CA ARG A 51 -28.74 2.16 7.35
C ARG A 51 -27.40 2.29 6.64
N PHE A 52 -26.73 1.18 6.31
CA PHE A 52 -25.48 1.18 5.54
C PHE A 52 -25.33 -0.11 4.71
N PRO A 53 -25.95 -0.19 3.53
CA PRO A 53 -25.79 -1.34 2.64
C PRO A 53 -24.39 -1.46 2.01
N GLU A 54 -23.52 -0.46 2.17
CA GLU A 54 -22.21 -0.38 1.51
C GLU A 54 -21.01 -0.79 2.40
N GLY A 55 -21.17 -0.87 3.73
CA GLY A 55 -20.05 -1.14 4.66
C GLY A 55 -19.70 -2.62 4.88
N ARG A 56 -20.09 -3.50 3.96
CA ARG A 56 -19.79 -4.95 3.99
C ARG A 56 -19.45 -5.47 2.59
N GLN A 57 -18.95 -4.63 1.69
CA GLN A 57 -18.87 -5.00 0.28
C GLN A 57 -17.65 -5.84 -0.07
N ASP A 58 -16.57 -5.77 0.71
CA ASP A 58 -15.33 -6.50 0.39
C ASP A 58 -15.04 -7.72 1.29
N GLY A 59 -16.01 -8.12 2.12
CA GLY A 59 -15.93 -9.37 2.89
C GLY A 59 -14.97 -9.36 4.09
N PHE A 60 -14.41 -8.20 4.44
CA PHE A 60 -13.66 -7.98 5.67
C PHE A 60 -14.48 -8.31 6.93
N TRP A 61 -15.73 -7.84 6.98
CA TRP A 61 -16.63 -8.15 8.10
C TRP A 61 -17.26 -9.53 7.93
N PRO A 62 -17.19 -10.41 8.96
CA PRO A 62 -17.83 -11.70 8.88
C PRO A 62 -19.35 -11.57 8.84
N SER A 63 -19.97 -12.52 8.15
CA SER A 63 -21.41 -12.61 7.98
C SER A 63 -21.93 -14.03 8.19
N LEU A 64 -23.18 -14.12 8.66
CA LEU A 64 -23.95 -15.36 8.75
C LEU A 64 -24.87 -15.58 7.54
N TYR A 65 -24.94 -14.61 6.63
CA TYR A 65 -25.83 -14.66 5.48
C TYR A 65 -25.10 -15.15 4.24
N LYS A 66 -25.64 -16.17 3.59
CA LYS A 66 -24.96 -16.88 2.48
C LYS A 66 -24.62 -16.01 1.26
N ASP A 67 -25.42 -14.98 1.00
CA ASP A 67 -25.31 -14.15 -0.20
C ASP A 67 -24.64 -12.79 0.08
N THR A 68 -24.07 -12.62 1.28
CA THR A 68 -23.33 -11.41 1.64
C THR A 68 -21.83 -11.69 1.65
N PRO A 69 -21.00 -10.72 1.26
CA PRO A 69 -19.55 -10.82 1.45
C PRO A 69 -19.20 -11.13 2.91
N GLY A 70 -18.10 -11.87 3.10
CA GLY A 70 -17.66 -12.31 4.43
C GLY A 70 -18.49 -13.45 5.04
N PHE A 71 -19.37 -14.11 4.26
CA PHE A 71 -20.09 -15.29 4.74
C PHE A 71 -19.12 -16.33 5.28
N ILE A 72 -19.27 -16.66 6.56
CA ILE A 72 -18.36 -17.58 7.27
C ILE A 72 -18.42 -19.01 6.72
N GLY A 73 -19.36 -19.32 5.82
CA GLY A 73 -19.54 -20.63 5.22
C GLY A 73 -20.43 -21.56 6.05
N PRO A 74 -21.02 -22.58 5.41
CA PRO A 74 -21.90 -23.55 6.08
C PRO A 74 -21.12 -24.46 7.05
N GLY A 75 -21.83 -25.21 7.88
CA GLY A 75 -21.25 -26.27 8.72
C GLY A 75 -21.37 -26.02 10.22
N ASN A 76 -20.94 -27.01 11.00
CA ASN A 76 -21.04 -26.99 12.46
C ASN A 76 -20.16 -25.88 13.07
N GLY A 77 -20.55 -25.41 14.26
CA GLY A 77 -19.79 -24.37 14.98
C GLY A 77 -19.80 -23.00 14.32
N PHE A 78 -20.69 -22.71 13.36
CA PHE A 78 -20.72 -21.43 12.63
C PHE A 78 -20.81 -20.21 13.55
N ARG A 79 -21.51 -20.31 14.69
CA ARG A 79 -21.59 -19.22 15.69
C ARG A 79 -20.23 -18.93 16.33
N GLN A 80 -19.47 -19.97 16.66
CA GLN A 80 -18.14 -19.83 17.23
C GLN A 80 -17.18 -19.25 16.19
N ARG A 81 -17.16 -19.81 14.97
CA ARG A 81 -16.33 -19.29 13.87
C ARG A 81 -16.65 -17.83 13.55
N PHE A 82 -17.93 -17.47 13.57
CA PHE A 82 -18.37 -16.08 13.42
C PHE A 82 -17.84 -15.19 14.56
N ALA A 83 -17.98 -15.61 15.81
CA ALA A 83 -17.47 -14.84 16.96
C ALA A 83 -15.95 -14.65 16.91
N GLU A 84 -15.20 -15.69 16.53
CA GLU A 84 -13.76 -15.62 16.34
C GLU A 84 -13.37 -14.67 15.20
N ALA A 85 -14.06 -14.74 14.06
CA ALA A 85 -13.83 -13.84 12.94
C ALA A 85 -14.22 -12.38 13.29
N GLN A 86 -15.30 -12.20 14.06
CA GLN A 86 -15.76 -10.88 14.49
C GLN A 86 -14.72 -10.22 15.40
N ALA A 87 -14.21 -10.95 16.40
CA ALA A 87 -13.17 -10.47 17.29
C ALA A 87 -11.86 -10.12 16.54
N LYS A 88 -11.49 -10.92 15.53
CA LYS A 88 -10.33 -10.62 14.67
C LYS A 88 -10.52 -9.32 13.88
N ALA A 89 -11.66 -9.17 13.20
CA ALA A 89 -11.96 -7.96 12.43
C ALA A 89 -11.99 -6.71 13.33
N GLU A 90 -12.57 -6.81 14.53
CA GLU A 90 -12.59 -5.74 15.51
C GLU A 90 -11.18 -5.35 15.99
N ALA A 91 -10.31 -6.33 16.25
CA ALA A 91 -8.93 -6.08 16.64
C ALA A 91 -8.15 -5.38 15.52
N VAL A 92 -8.34 -5.77 14.26
CA VAL A 92 -7.74 -5.10 13.10
C VAL A 92 -8.22 -3.65 13.02
N MET A 93 -9.51 -3.40 13.15
CA MET A 93 -10.05 -2.03 13.12
C MET A 93 -9.58 -1.17 14.29
N GLU A 94 -9.41 -1.77 15.47
CA GLU A 94 -8.89 -1.07 16.63
C GLU A 94 -7.43 -0.64 16.43
N ALA A 95 -6.59 -1.53 15.87
CA ALA A 95 -5.21 -1.20 15.50
C ALA A 95 -5.16 -0.07 14.46
N TRP A 96 -6.05 -0.09 13.46
CA TRP A 96 -6.17 0.98 12.47
C TRP A 96 -6.51 2.33 13.11
N ARG A 97 -7.50 2.34 14.01
CA ARG A 97 -7.92 3.58 14.72
C ARG A 97 -6.83 4.16 15.60
N LYS A 98 -5.90 3.32 16.08
CA LYS A 98 -4.73 3.74 16.85
C LYS A 98 -3.56 4.19 15.97
N GLY A 99 -3.67 4.04 14.65
CA GLY A 99 -2.58 4.31 13.71
C GLY A 99 -1.47 3.26 13.77
N GLU A 100 -1.73 2.07 14.31
CA GLU A 100 -0.76 0.97 14.38
C GLU A 100 -0.53 0.33 13.00
N TRP A 101 -1.51 0.46 12.10
CA TRP A 101 -1.40 0.12 10.69
C TRP A 101 -2.24 1.09 9.83
N PHE A 102 -1.85 1.27 8.57
CA PHE A 102 -2.47 2.25 7.67
C PHE A 102 -2.34 1.81 6.21
N TYR A 103 -3.12 2.40 5.31
CA TYR A 103 -2.90 2.26 3.88
C TYR A 103 -1.83 3.24 3.42
N CYS A 104 -0.97 2.82 2.51
CA CYS A 104 0.12 3.61 1.98
C CYS A 104 0.29 3.43 0.47
N GLY A 105 1.03 4.35 -0.12
CA GLY A 105 1.68 4.20 -1.41
C GLY A 105 3.15 3.83 -1.26
N ILE A 106 3.63 2.91 -2.09
CA ILE A 106 5.06 2.74 -2.35
C ILE A 106 5.38 3.58 -3.59
N VAL A 107 6.16 4.64 -3.40
CA VAL A 107 6.50 5.61 -4.45
C VAL A 107 7.99 5.55 -4.75
N LEU A 108 8.34 5.24 -6.00
CA LEU A 108 9.71 5.26 -6.47
C LEU A 108 10.04 6.62 -7.08
N SER A 109 11.16 7.17 -6.64
CA SER A 109 11.81 8.34 -7.22
C SER A 109 13.12 7.94 -7.87
N VAL A 110 13.55 8.70 -8.88
CA VAL A 110 14.77 8.45 -9.62
C VAL A 110 15.64 9.70 -9.59
N GLU A 111 16.89 9.50 -9.21
CA GLU A 111 17.95 10.50 -9.17
C GLU A 111 19.13 10.03 -10.02
N ARG A 112 19.90 10.99 -10.56
CA ARG A 112 21.21 10.75 -11.13
C ARG A 112 22.17 11.84 -10.70
N ASP A 113 23.32 11.48 -10.15
CA ASP A 113 24.37 12.43 -9.74
C ASP A 113 23.82 13.59 -8.87
N SER A 114 22.94 13.27 -7.90
CA SER A 114 22.25 14.25 -7.04
C SER A 114 21.25 15.18 -7.75
N ILE A 115 20.86 14.85 -8.99
CA ILE A 115 19.81 15.54 -9.75
C ILE A 115 18.57 14.64 -9.74
N GLU A 116 17.52 15.10 -9.06
CA GLU A 116 16.20 14.47 -9.11
C GLU A 116 15.67 14.54 -10.55
N LEU A 117 15.51 13.37 -11.19
CA LEU A 117 14.98 13.25 -12.55
C LEU A 117 13.46 13.15 -12.53
N ASP A 118 12.92 12.37 -11.59
CA ASP A 118 11.49 12.21 -11.37
C ASP A 118 11.21 11.79 -9.93
N ARG A 119 10.34 12.55 -9.23
CA ARG A 119 9.96 12.30 -7.83
C ARG A 119 8.93 11.18 -7.67
N HIS A 120 8.21 10.86 -8.75
CA HIS A 120 7.08 9.92 -8.81
C HIS A 120 7.18 9.07 -10.09
N ALA A 121 8.34 8.44 -10.28
CA ALA A 121 8.65 7.67 -11.48
C ALA A 121 7.77 6.42 -11.65
N ALA A 122 7.37 5.80 -10.53
CA ALA A 122 6.39 4.72 -10.46
C ALA A 122 5.76 4.68 -9.06
N SER A 123 4.50 4.27 -8.94
CA SER A 123 3.87 4.10 -7.62
C SER A 123 2.71 3.12 -7.62
N LEU A 124 2.54 2.40 -6.51
CA LEU A 124 1.33 1.62 -6.20
C LEU A 124 0.74 2.11 -4.88
N TRP A 125 -0.57 2.31 -4.85
CA TRP A 125 -1.34 2.81 -3.69
C TRP A 125 -2.35 1.78 -3.21
N GLY A 126 -2.91 2.00 -2.01
CA GLY A 126 -3.82 1.04 -1.36
C GLY A 126 -3.10 -0.19 -0.80
N VAL A 127 -1.80 -0.07 -0.57
CA VAL A 127 -0.96 -1.12 0.04
C VAL A 127 -1.13 -1.01 1.55
N GLU A 128 -1.40 -2.10 2.27
CA GLU A 128 -1.40 -2.02 3.73
C GLU A 128 0.02 -1.80 4.26
N CYS A 129 0.21 -1.16 5.40
CA CYS A 129 1.49 -1.07 6.10
C CYS A 129 1.26 -1.42 7.56
N ASN A 130 2.07 -2.33 8.10
CA ASN A 130 1.95 -2.91 9.45
C ASN A 130 0.66 -3.71 9.69
N TYR A 131 0.04 -4.27 8.64
CA TYR A 131 -1.21 -5.01 8.82
C TYR A 131 -1.06 -6.13 9.87
N PRO A 132 -1.98 -6.27 10.82
CA PRO A 132 -1.80 -7.21 11.94
C PRO A 132 -1.51 -8.65 11.49
N GLY A 133 -0.39 -9.19 11.99
CA GLY A 133 0.06 -10.55 11.66
C GLY A 133 0.92 -10.65 10.39
N THR A 134 1.28 -9.53 9.78
CA THR A 134 2.25 -9.45 8.67
C THR A 134 3.60 -8.93 9.16
N ASP A 135 4.63 -9.02 8.32
CA ASP A 135 6.00 -8.56 8.60
C ASP A 135 6.47 -7.46 7.63
N ASN A 136 5.54 -6.86 6.86
CA ASN A 136 5.80 -5.88 5.80
C ASN A 136 6.73 -6.33 4.66
N SER A 137 7.12 -7.61 4.57
CA SER A 137 8.03 -8.09 3.52
C SER A 137 7.52 -7.81 2.10
N TYR A 138 6.19 -7.77 1.92
CA TYR A 138 5.56 -7.44 0.64
C TYR A 138 5.74 -5.98 0.20
N LEU A 139 6.02 -5.03 1.11
CA LEU A 139 6.31 -3.64 0.73
C LEU A 139 7.54 -3.57 -0.18
N THR A 140 8.56 -4.36 0.15
CA THR A 140 9.76 -4.50 -0.69
C THR A 140 9.47 -5.28 -1.97
N THR A 141 8.56 -6.26 -1.95
CA THR A 141 8.08 -6.91 -3.18
C THR A 141 7.44 -5.91 -4.12
N VAL A 142 6.53 -5.07 -3.64
CA VAL A 142 5.89 -4.00 -4.43
C VAL A 142 6.95 -3.04 -5.01
N ALA A 143 7.92 -2.61 -4.19
CA ALA A 143 9.00 -1.75 -4.67
C ALA A 143 9.81 -2.41 -5.82
N ASN A 144 10.09 -3.71 -5.71
CA ASN A 144 10.78 -4.47 -6.76
C ASN A 144 9.94 -4.63 -8.04
N GLU A 145 8.62 -4.81 -7.90
CA GLU A 145 7.71 -4.91 -9.05
C GLU A 145 7.59 -3.58 -9.82
N LEU A 146 7.69 -2.45 -9.12
CA LEU A 146 7.69 -1.11 -9.71
C LEU A 146 9.03 -0.69 -10.33
N LEU A 147 10.12 -1.39 -10.00
CA LEU A 147 11.47 -1.00 -10.41
C LEU A 147 11.66 -0.89 -11.93
N PRO A 148 11.15 -1.81 -12.77
CA PRO A 148 11.29 -1.69 -14.22
C PRO A 148 10.62 -0.42 -14.78
N GLU A 149 9.45 -0.05 -14.26
CA GLU A 149 8.73 1.16 -14.67
C GLU A 149 9.49 2.43 -14.27
N ALA A 150 9.99 2.48 -13.03
CA ALA A 150 10.81 3.59 -12.56
C ALA A 150 12.08 3.77 -13.41
N LEU A 151 12.73 2.67 -13.80
CA LEU A 151 13.92 2.71 -14.67
C LEU A 151 13.60 3.27 -16.07
N GLU A 152 12.50 2.86 -16.68
CA GLU A 152 12.06 3.41 -17.97
C GLU A 152 11.76 4.92 -17.85
N ALA A 153 11.04 5.33 -16.81
CA ALA A 153 10.76 6.74 -16.54
C ALA A 153 12.06 7.54 -16.34
N GLY A 154 13.02 7.00 -15.59
CA GLY A 154 14.35 7.57 -15.39
C GLY A 154 15.13 7.75 -16.69
N ARG A 155 15.18 6.71 -17.54
CA ARG A 155 15.82 6.78 -18.87
C ARG A 155 15.19 7.86 -19.74
N ALA A 156 13.85 7.93 -19.75
CA ALA A 156 13.13 8.93 -20.52
C ALA A 156 13.40 10.35 -20.00
N ALA A 157 13.42 10.55 -18.67
CA ALA A 157 13.72 11.84 -18.04
C ALA A 157 15.16 12.29 -18.33
N ALA A 158 16.14 11.41 -18.16
CA ALA A 158 17.54 11.70 -18.48
C ALA A 158 17.73 12.10 -19.96
N SER A 159 17.07 11.38 -20.88
CA SER A 159 17.12 11.67 -22.32
C SER A 159 16.54 13.05 -22.65
N ARG A 160 15.41 13.42 -22.02
CA ARG A 160 14.81 14.76 -22.19
C ARG A 160 15.71 15.86 -21.64
N LEU A 161 16.32 15.65 -20.48
CA LEU A 161 17.23 16.61 -19.86
C LEU A 161 18.46 16.84 -20.75
N ALA A 162 19.08 15.77 -21.25
CA ALA A 162 20.23 15.85 -22.14
C ALA A 162 19.91 16.61 -23.44
N ALA A 163 18.75 16.33 -24.07
CA ALA A 163 18.31 17.04 -25.27
C ALA A 163 18.07 18.54 -25.02
N THR A 164 17.50 18.89 -23.86
CA THR A 164 17.24 20.28 -23.48
C THR A 164 18.55 21.04 -23.28
N VAL A 165 19.48 20.48 -22.51
CA VAL A 165 20.77 21.12 -22.21
C VAL A 165 21.63 21.26 -23.46
N THR A 166 21.65 20.26 -24.34
CA THR A 166 22.37 20.35 -25.63
C THR A 166 21.75 21.40 -26.56
N GLY A 167 20.42 21.56 -26.54
CA GLY A 167 19.73 22.64 -27.24
C GLY A 167 20.16 24.03 -26.76
N TRP A 168 20.30 24.25 -25.45
CA TRP A 168 20.78 25.52 -24.91
C TRP A 168 22.23 25.83 -25.27
N ALA A 169 23.09 24.82 -25.35
CA ALA A 169 24.48 25.00 -25.75
C ALA A 169 24.65 25.36 -27.23
N ALA A 170 23.63 25.10 -28.07
CA ALA A 170 23.64 25.36 -29.50
C ALA A 170 23.05 26.73 -29.90
N THR A 171 22.52 27.49 -28.93
CA THR A 171 22.00 28.86 -29.09
C THR A 171 22.99 29.89 -28.58
#